data_AF-A0A3D5QAA4-F1
#
_entry.id   AF-A0A3D5QAA4-F1
#
_cell.length_a   1.000
_cell.length_b   1.000
_cell.length_c   1.000
_cell.angle_alpha   90.00
_cell.angle_beta   90.00
_cell.angle_gamma   90.00
#
_symmetry.space_group_name_H-M   'P 1'
#
loop_
_entity.id
_entity.type
_entity.pdbx_description
1 polymer ?
#
loop_
_entity_poly.entity_id
_entity_poly.type
_entity_poly.pdbx_seq_one_letter_code
_entity_poly.pdbx_strand_id
1 'polypeptide(L)' 'GTNVNFYEIKDDSTVAMRTYERGVEGETLACGTGAVAVAITANACENINFPVKIKTRSGATLTIHKQDNNFFLEGEA' A
#
# COMPACT_ATOMS: atom_id res chain seq x y z
N GLY A 1 -15.59 7.52 10.71
CA GLY A 1 -14.36 7.92 9.97
C GLY A 1 -13.99 6.86 8.96
N THR A 2 -12.83 7.00 8.31
CA THR A 2 -12.27 6.02 7.36
C THR A 2 -10.75 6.00 7.48
N ASN A 3 -10.10 4.95 6.97
CA ASN A 3 -8.66 4.97 6.76
C ASN A 3 -8.37 5.88 5.55
N VAL A 4 -7.31 6.68 5.65
CA VAL A 4 -6.85 7.55 4.56
C VAL A 4 -5.40 7.22 4.29
N ASN A 5 -5.08 6.89 3.04
CA ASN A 5 -3.73 6.59 2.61
C ASN A 5 -3.24 7.70 1.68
N PHE A 6 -2.09 8.26 2.00
CA PHE A 6 -1.34 9.17 1.14
C PHE A 6 -0.22 8.37 0.51
N TYR A 7 -0.04 8.50 -0.80
CA TYR A 7 0.98 7.73 -1.51
C TYR A 7 1.77 8.58 -2.51
N GLU A 8 2.98 8.12 -2.82
CA GLU A 8 3.89 8.73 -3.79
C GLU A 8 4.53 7.63 -4.63
N ILE A 9 4.44 7.73 -5.95
CA ILE A 9 5.13 6.83 -6.88
C ILE A 9 6.63 7.14 -6.82
N LYS A 10 7.44 6.16 -6.48
CA LYS A 10 8.91 6.30 -6.37
C LYS A 10 9.63 5.82 -7.62
N ASP A 11 9.13 4.75 -8.22
CA ASP A 11 9.59 4.16 -9.47
C ASP A 11 8.48 3.27 -10.06
N ASP A 12 8.78 2.60 -11.18
CA ASP A 12 7.83 1.78 -11.96
C ASP A 12 7.20 0.60 -11.19
N SER A 13 7.69 0.28 -9.99
CA SER A 13 7.16 -0.82 -9.17
C SER A 13 7.05 -0.49 -7.67
N THR A 14 7.47 0.70 -7.24
CA THR A 14 7.59 1.07 -5.82
C THR A 14 6.77 2.31 -5.52
N VAL A 15 5.98 2.22 -4.45
CA VAL A 15 5.15 3.30 -3.93
C VAL A 15 5.48 3.50 -2.44
N ALA A 16 5.69 4.74 -2.02
CA ALA A 16 5.74 5.07 -0.60
C ALA A 16 4.34 5.41 -0.10
N MET A 17 3.97 4.96 1.10
CA MET A 17 2.64 5.18 1.67
C MET A 17 2.70 5.63 3.14
N ARG A 18 1.79 6.52 3.50
CA ARG A 18 1.46 6.92 4.88
C ARG A 18 -0.03 6.71 5.13
N THR A 19 -0.39 6.23 6.32
CA THR A 19 -1.79 5.89 6.64
C THR A 19 -2.23 6.62 7.90
N TYR A 20 -3.32 7.38 7.78
CA TYR A 20 -4.15 7.76 8.92
C TYR A 20 -5.19 6.66 9.16
N GLU A 21 -5.22 6.10 10.36
CA GLU A 21 -6.02 4.91 10.67
C GLU A 21 -7.19 5.22 11.61
N ARG A 22 -8.39 4.84 11.17
CA ARG A 22 -9.61 4.94 11.96
C ARG A 22 -9.52 4.02 13.18
N GLY A 23 -9.84 4.52 14.36
CA GLY A 23 -9.73 3.80 15.64
C GLY A 23 -8.40 3.98 16.34
N VAL A 24 -7.39 4.53 15.67
CA VAL A 24 -6.18 5.12 16.29
C VAL A 24 -6.27 6.64 16.29
N GLU A 25 -7.02 7.19 15.33
CA GLU A 25 -7.22 8.63 15.13
C GLU A 25 -5.88 9.35 14.87
N GLY A 26 -4.94 8.64 14.25
CA GLY A 26 -3.59 9.11 14.00
C GLY A 26 -2.87 8.29 12.94
N GLU A 27 -1.62 8.68 12.69
CA GLU A 27 -0.76 7.99 11.73
C GLU A 27 -0.13 6.73 12.35
N THR A 28 -0.32 5.58 11.71
CA THR A 28 0.28 4.30 12.13
C THR A 28 1.58 3.98 11.36
N LEU A 29 2.37 3.03 11.86
CA LEU A 29 3.65 2.66 11.27
C LEU A 29 3.49 1.88 9.95
N ALA A 30 2.44 1.06 9.86
CA ALA A 30 2.08 0.29 8.68
C ALA A 30 0.60 -0.07 8.76
N CYS A 31 -0.03 -0.27 7.60
CA CYS A 31 -1.40 -0.77 7.49
C CYS A 31 -1.50 -1.67 6.26
N GLY A 32 -1.69 -2.98 6.47
CA GLY A 32 -1.68 -3.96 5.38
C GLY A 32 -2.85 -3.80 4.39
N THR A 33 -4.06 -3.57 4.91
CA THR A 33 -5.23 -3.31 4.06
C THR A 33 -5.10 -1.99 3.30
N GLY A 34 -4.50 -0.96 3.92
CA GLY A 34 -4.14 0.29 3.25
C GLY A 34 -3.15 0.07 2.11
N ALA A 35 -2.13 -0.78 2.30
CA ALA A 35 -1.14 -1.10 1.27
C ALA A 35 -1.77 -1.79 0.05
N VAL A 36 -2.69 -2.74 0.27
CA VAL A 36 -3.47 -3.36 -0.83
C VAL A 36 -4.29 -2.31 -1.58
N ALA A 37 -5.00 -1.43 -0.87
CA ALA A 37 -5.80 -0.38 -1.49
C ALA A 37 -4.94 0.60 -2.33
N VAL A 38 -3.76 0.98 -1.83
CA VAL A 38 -2.82 1.82 -2.57
C VAL A 38 -2.27 1.11 -3.80
N ALA A 39 -1.92 -0.18 -3.71
CA ALA A 39 -1.43 -0.93 -4.87
C ALA A 39 -2.50 -1.03 -5.99
N ILE A 40 -3.76 -1.27 -5.63
CA ILE A 40 -4.89 -1.26 -6.59
C ILE A 40 -5.05 0.12 -7.22
N THR A 41 -4.97 1.18 -6.41
CA THR A 41 -5.11 2.57 -6.88
C THR A 41 -3.96 2.97 -7.81
N ALA A 42 -2.72 2.62 -7.47
CA ALA A 42 -1.54 2.89 -8.30
C ALA A 42 -1.62 2.16 -9.64
N ASN A 43 -2.13 0.92 -9.67
CA ASN A 43 -2.37 0.22 -10.94
C ASN A 43 -3.46 0.90 -11.78
N ALA A 44 -4.59 1.26 -11.17
CA ALA A 44 -5.74 1.80 -11.89
C ALA A 44 -5.56 3.25 -12.37
N CYS A 45 -4.85 4.07 -11.62
CA CYS A 45 -4.72 5.51 -11.88
C CYS A 45 -3.36 5.89 -12.49
N GLU A 46 -2.30 5.17 -12.15
CA GLU A 46 -0.92 5.52 -12.52
C GLU A 46 -0.24 4.48 -13.42
N ASN A 47 -0.96 3.42 -13.82
CA ASN A 47 -0.46 2.30 -14.65
C ASN A 47 0.74 1.53 -14.04
N ILE A 48 0.88 1.51 -12.71
CA ILE A 48 1.91 0.70 -12.04
C ILE A 48 1.51 -0.77 -12.11
N ASN A 49 2.38 -1.61 -12.67
CA ASN A 49 2.09 -3.03 -12.82
C ASN A 49 2.34 -3.82 -11.53
N PHE A 50 1.55 -4.86 -11.31
CA PHE A 50 1.80 -5.81 -10.23
C PHE A 50 3.02 -6.71 -10.58
N PRO A 51 3.83 -7.11 -9.57
CA PRO A 51 3.68 -6.80 -8.16
C PRO A 51 4.09 -5.37 -7.78
N VAL A 52 3.35 -4.76 -6.84
CA VAL A 52 3.62 -3.40 -6.35
C VAL A 52 4.26 -3.47 -4.97
N LYS A 53 5.40 -2.80 -4.79
CA LYS A 53 6.12 -2.68 -3.51
C LYS A 53 5.67 -1.42 -2.78
N ILE A 54 5.10 -1.58 -1.59
CA ILE A 54 4.65 -0.49 -0.73
C ILE A 54 5.65 -0.29 0.41
N LYS A 55 6.34 0.84 0.41
CA LYS A 55 7.19 1.28 1.53
C LYS A 55 6.35 2.01 2.57
N THR A 56 6.27 1.44 3.77
CA THR A 56 5.49 2.00 4.89
C THR A 56 6.32 2.97 5.74
N ARG A 57 5.67 3.62 6.70
CA ARG A 57 6.35 4.50 7.67
C ARG A 57 7.36 3.77 8.55
N SER A 58 7.13 2.49 8.90
CA SER A 58 8.09 1.68 9.67
C SER A 58 9.41 1.44 8.93
N GLY A 59 9.47 1.71 7.62
CA GLY A 59 10.57 1.29 6.75
C GLY A 59 10.40 -0.12 6.18
N ALA A 60 9.36 -0.84 6.61
CA ALA A 60 9.01 -2.14 6.02
C ALA A 60 8.56 -1.97 4.57
N THR A 61 8.78 -3.01 3.77
CA THR A 61 8.25 -3.10 2.40
C THR A 61 7.25 -4.23 2.35
N LEU A 62 6.02 -3.92 1.94
CA LEU A 62 4.97 -4.90 1.68
C LEU A 62 4.83 -5.08 0.17
N THR A 63 4.88 -6.31 -0.33
CA THR A 63 4.69 -6.60 -1.75
C THR A 63 3.27 -7.07 -1.98
N ILE A 64 2.55 -6.36 -2.85
CA ILE A 64 1.20 -6.74 -3.26
C ILE A 64 1.25 -7.42 -4.61
N HIS A 65 0.73 -8.63 -4.67
CA HIS A 65 0.60 -9.43 -5.89
C HIS A 65 -0.87 -9.44 -6.33
N LYS A 66 -1.09 -9.55 -7.65
CA LYS A 66 -2.41 -9.78 -8.23
C LYS A 66 -2.40 -11.12 -8.96
N GLN A 67 -3.38 -11.96 -8.67
CA GLN A 67 -3.63 -13.21 -9.41
C GLN A 67 -5.12 -13.31 -9.68
N ASP A 68 -5.49 -13.28 -10.95
CA ASP A 68 -6.88 -13.18 -11.42
C ASP A 68 -7.62 -11.98 -10.78
N ASN A 69 -8.65 -12.26 -9.99
CA ASN A 69 -9.44 -11.29 -9.24
C ASN A 69 -9.01 -11.15 -7.78
N ASN A 70 -7.94 -11.83 -7.36
CA ASN A 70 -7.45 -11.85 -5.98
C ASN A 70 -6.18 -11.00 -5.82
N PHE A 71 -6.02 -10.47 -4.61
CA PHE A 71 -4.83 -9.72 -4.19
C PHE A 71 -4.19 -10.42 -2.99
N PHE A 72 -2.86 -10.55 -3.03
CA PHE A 72 -2.08 -11.18 -1.97
C PHE A 72 -1.07 -10.19 -1.43
N LEU A 73 -0.93 -10.12 -0.11
CA LEU A 73 0.03 -9.28 0.59
C LEU A 73 1.13 -10.17 1.16
N GLU A 74 2.38 -9.81 0.85
CA GLU A 74 3.60 -10.42 1.39
C GLU A 74 4.42 -9.36 2.14
N GLY A 75 4.96 -9.71 3.31
CA GLY A 75 5.79 -8.83 4.12
C GLY A 75 6.34 -9.54 5.35
N GLU A 76 7.35 -8.96 5.98
CA GLU A 76 7.90 -9.44 7.26
C GLU A 76 6.94 -9.12 8.42
N ALA A 77 6.99 -9.97 9.45
CA ALA A 77 6.18 -9.87 10.67
C ALA A 77 7.00 -9.32 11.84
#